data_AF-A0A0C9YYV5-F1
#
_entry.id   AF-A0A0C9YYV5-F1
#
_cell.length_a   1.000
_cell.length_b   1.000
_cell.length_c   1.000
_cell.angle_alpha   90.00
_cell.angle_beta   90.00
_cell.angle_gamma   90.00
#
_symmetry.space_group_name_H-M   'P 1'
#
loop_
_entity.id
_entity.type
_entity.pdbx_description
1 polymer ?
#
loop_
_entity_poly.entity_id
_entity_poly.type
_entity_poly.pdbx_seq_one_letter_code
_entity_poly.pdbx_strand_id
1 'polypeptide(L)'
;MGNIFEDMRPTGCDPEDPTYCPTVFHVPRRGLGISMGWTRKEDDLILARHSEHTYLALRQPKGISLPANEHVSLLLKALSTRLAGKYLVTAIIRCSDFYMVDKDGNRRDGGDDSAPANGNHSTETGMLTPLPTIASPQVWRIEPPCMQRMEQFRSIREHFDALVDMHRPTGDEEFDKSAKKHIAIKFFSDLFGLEYLKNYIGKITFFARFPSMMETSAVDILSAGAVEGWSVTLCSSKN
;
A
#
# COMPACT_ATOMS: atom_id res chain seq x y z
N MET A 1 -18.71 13.51 5.33
CA MET A 1 -18.07 12.18 5.40
C MET A 1 -19.17 11.14 5.28
N GLY A 2 -19.02 10.16 4.39
CA GLY A 2 -19.91 8.99 4.33
C GLY A 2 -19.36 7.87 5.20
N ASN A 3 -20.22 7.10 5.86
CA ASN A 3 -19.84 5.94 6.64
C ASN A 3 -19.86 4.68 5.75
N ILE A 4 -18.72 4.00 5.60
CA ILE A 4 -18.63 2.78 4.79
C ILE A 4 -19.60 1.69 5.26
N PHE A 5 -19.91 1.64 6.55
CA PHE A 5 -20.87 0.69 7.11
C PHE A 5 -22.32 0.97 6.68
N GLU A 6 -22.66 2.23 6.35
CA GLU A 6 -23.96 2.56 5.77
C GLU A 6 -24.03 2.13 4.30
N ASP A 7 -22.94 2.33 3.56
CA ASP A 7 -22.79 1.89 2.16
C ASP A 7 -22.79 0.35 2.01
N MET A 8 -22.51 -0.37 3.11
CA MET A 8 -22.53 -1.84 3.21
C MET A 8 -23.91 -2.45 3.47
N ARG A 9 -24.86 -1.71 4.05
CA ARG A 9 -26.19 -2.28 4.34
C ARG A 9 -26.90 -2.82 3.10
N PRO A 10 -26.87 -2.13 1.93
CA PRO A 10 -27.50 -2.64 0.71
C PRO A 10 -26.87 -3.92 0.15
N THR A 11 -25.64 -4.28 0.56
CA THR A 11 -24.99 -5.53 0.14
C THR A 11 -25.32 -6.71 1.04
N GLY A 12 -26.20 -6.50 2.04
CA GLY A 12 -26.60 -7.55 3.00
C GLY A 12 -25.55 -7.82 4.07
N CYS A 13 -24.54 -6.96 4.22
CA CYS A 13 -23.55 -7.08 5.29
C CYS A 13 -24.16 -6.58 6.60
N ASP A 14 -24.13 -7.44 7.63
CA ASP A 14 -24.50 -7.06 8.99
C ASP A 14 -23.34 -6.31 9.66
N PRO A 15 -23.49 -5.03 10.06
CA PRO A 15 -22.44 -4.29 10.75
C PRO A 15 -22.10 -4.86 12.14
N GLU A 16 -22.97 -5.66 12.74
CA GLU A 16 -22.73 -6.32 14.03
C GLU A 16 -22.00 -7.67 13.88
N ASP A 17 -21.78 -8.14 12.65
CA ASP A 17 -21.03 -9.37 12.40
C ASP A 17 -19.56 -9.17 12.82
N PRO A 18 -19.02 -10.04 13.70
CA PRO A 18 -17.65 -9.95 14.19
C PRO A 18 -16.60 -9.98 13.07
N THR A 19 -16.94 -10.47 11.88
CA THR A 19 -16.09 -10.47 10.69
C THR A 19 -15.73 -9.06 10.22
N TYR A 20 -16.58 -8.07 10.53
CA TYR A 20 -16.37 -6.65 10.18
C TYR A 20 -15.94 -5.79 11.38
N CYS A 21 -15.84 -6.37 12.58
CA CYS A 21 -15.41 -5.64 13.77
C CYS A 21 -14.02 -5.03 13.56
N PRO A 22 -13.85 -3.72 13.82
CA PRO A 22 -12.56 -3.07 13.70
C PRO A 22 -11.49 -3.78 14.54
N THR A 23 -10.33 -4.03 13.95
CA THR A 23 -9.19 -4.60 14.65
C THR A 23 -8.43 -3.50 15.34
N VAL A 24 -8.25 -3.67 16.64
CA VAL A 24 -7.41 -2.79 17.45
C VAL A 24 -5.97 -3.28 17.38
N PHE A 25 -5.04 -2.38 17.08
CA PHE A 25 -3.61 -2.68 17.10
C PHE A 25 -2.83 -1.60 17.85
N HIS A 26 -1.74 -2.02 18.50
CA HIS A 26 -0.76 -1.09 19.03
C HIS A 26 0.06 -0.53 17.87
N VAL A 27 0.18 0.78 17.77
CA VAL A 27 1.02 1.41 16.74
C VAL A 27 2.46 1.02 17.06
N PRO A 28 3.14 0.21 16.22
CA PRO A 28 4.50 -0.19 16.53
C PRO A 28 5.39 1.04 16.53
N ARG A 29 6.35 1.08 17.46
CA ARG A 29 7.50 1.98 17.42
C ARG A 29 8.35 1.61 16.21
N ARG A 30 7.92 1.94 15.00
CA ARG A 30 8.75 1.75 13.82
C ARG A 30 9.91 2.71 13.95
N GLY A 31 11.10 2.14 14.14
CA GLY A 31 12.38 2.84 14.14
C GLY A 31 12.60 3.54 12.81
N LEU A 32 12.04 4.74 12.66
CA LEU A 32 12.77 5.78 11.96
C LEU A 32 14.14 5.81 12.63
N GLY A 33 15.21 5.51 11.91
CA GLY A 33 16.59 5.39 12.40
C GLY A 33 17.18 6.67 13.00
N ILE A 34 16.33 7.58 13.47
CA ILE A 34 16.66 8.72 14.30
C ILE A 34 16.66 8.20 15.73
N SER A 35 17.76 7.54 16.10
CA SER A 35 18.07 7.26 17.50
C SER A 35 18.37 8.58 18.21
N MET A 36 17.35 9.38 18.51
CA MET A 36 17.52 10.49 19.45
C MET A 36 17.84 9.87 20.82
N GLY A 37 18.92 10.31 21.45
CA GLY A 37 19.43 9.79 22.74
C GLY A 37 18.52 10.02 23.95
N TRP A 38 17.20 10.13 23.74
CA TRP A 38 16.17 10.30 24.76
C TRP A 38 15.82 8.95 25.37
N THR A 39 16.73 8.40 26.16
CA THR A 39 16.45 7.26 27.04
C THR A 39 16.06 7.77 28.41
N ARG A 40 14.78 8.11 28.60
CA ARG A 40 14.18 8.14 29.94
C ARG A 40 12.66 7.96 29.90
N LYS A 41 12.24 6.70 30.01
CA LYS A 41 10.94 6.26 30.58
C LYS A 41 9.63 6.73 29.91
N GLU A 42 9.64 7.15 28.66
CA GLU A 42 8.40 7.45 27.94
C GLU A 42 8.00 6.28 27.05
N ASP A 43 7.68 5.12 27.64
CA ASP A 43 7.25 3.93 26.88
C ASP A 43 5.92 4.10 26.13
N ASP A 44 5.23 5.20 26.42
CA ASP A 44 3.92 5.53 25.89
C ASP A 44 3.94 6.53 24.72
N LEU A 45 5.11 7.04 24.32
CA LEU A 45 5.18 8.10 23.32
C LEU A 45 5.66 7.59 21.96
N ILE A 46 5.03 8.08 20.88
CA ILE A 46 5.43 7.87 19.49
C ILE A 46 5.57 9.22 18.80
N LEU A 47 6.69 9.44 18.11
CA LEU A 47 6.93 10.64 17.30
C LEU A 47 6.62 10.36 15.83
N ALA A 48 5.76 11.17 15.23
CA ALA A 48 5.52 11.21 13.80
C ALA A 48 6.15 12.48 13.22
N ARG A 49 6.87 12.38 12.09
CA ARG A 49 7.43 13.57 11.43
C ARG A 49 6.30 14.41 10.85
N HIS A 50 6.20 15.68 11.25
CA HIS A 50 5.21 16.62 10.73
C HIS A 50 5.82 17.58 9.68
N SER A 51 7.02 18.09 9.95
CA SER A 51 7.78 18.92 9.00
C SER A 51 9.28 18.62 9.08
N GLU A 52 10.11 19.42 8.40
CA GLU A 52 11.56 19.26 8.43
C GLU A 52 12.16 19.39 9.84
N HIS A 53 11.54 20.21 10.70
CA HIS A 53 12.05 20.55 12.03
C HIS A 53 11.05 20.32 13.17
N THR A 54 9.89 19.73 12.86
CA THR A 54 8.85 19.48 13.86
C THR A 54 8.31 18.06 13.76
N TYR A 55 8.01 17.51 14.93
CA TYR A 55 7.45 16.19 15.15
C TYR A 55 6.13 16.35 15.88
N LEU A 56 5.20 15.45 15.60
CA LEU A 56 3.97 15.26 16.34
C LEU A 56 4.19 14.11 17.33
N ALA A 57 4.20 14.42 18.62
CA ALA A 57 4.19 13.44 19.69
C ALA A 57 2.78 12.93 19.91
N LEU A 58 2.62 11.60 19.91
CA LEU A 58 1.37 10.90 20.19
C LEU A 58 1.55 10.08 21.47
N ARG A 59 0.70 10.32 22.47
CA ARG A 59 0.71 9.58 23.73
C ARG A 59 -0.29 8.41 23.68
N GLN A 60 0.19 7.23 24.05
CA GLN A 60 -0.52 5.95 24.05
C GLN A 60 -1.31 5.71 22.76
N PRO A 61 -0.69 5.83 21.58
CA PRO A 61 -1.41 5.70 20.33
C PRO A 61 -1.92 4.26 20.15
N LYS A 62 -3.21 4.16 19.86
CA LYS A 62 -3.97 2.95 19.62
C LYS A 62 -4.59 3.05 18.23
N GLY A 63 -4.14 2.18 17.34
CA GLY A 63 -4.68 2.07 16.00
C GLY A 63 -5.96 1.25 15.99
N ILE A 64 -6.91 1.65 15.18
CA ILE A 64 -8.12 0.90 14.86
C ILE A 64 -8.18 0.82 13.34
N SER A 65 -8.13 -0.39 12.78
CA SER A 65 -8.24 -0.61 11.33
C SER A 65 -9.39 -1.52 10.98
N LEU A 66 -9.73 -1.56 9.70
CA LEU A 66 -10.52 -2.67 9.16
C LEU A 66 -9.77 -3.99 9.36
N PRO A 67 -10.48 -5.11 9.59
CA PRO A 67 -9.85 -6.41 9.74
C PRO A 67 -9.23 -6.87 8.41
N ALA A 68 -8.03 -7.45 8.49
CA ALA A 68 -7.30 -7.98 7.34
C ALA A 68 -7.78 -9.39 7.00
N ASN A 69 -9.04 -9.51 6.56
CA ASN A 69 -9.64 -10.76 6.14
C ASN A 69 -10.12 -10.72 4.68
N GLU A 70 -10.39 -11.90 4.12
CA GLU A 70 -10.82 -12.05 2.72
C GLU A 70 -12.16 -11.36 2.45
N HIS A 71 -13.11 -11.43 3.39
CA HIS A 71 -14.43 -10.82 3.26
C HIS A 71 -14.35 -9.29 3.12
N VAL A 72 -13.56 -8.62 3.98
CA VAL A 72 -13.32 -7.18 3.87
C VAL A 72 -12.59 -6.84 2.58
N SER A 73 -11.64 -7.67 2.15
CA SER A 73 -10.92 -7.45 0.90
C SER A 73 -11.86 -7.53 -0.32
N LEU A 74 -12.75 -8.52 -0.37
CA LEU A 74 -13.76 -8.67 -1.40
C LEU A 74 -14.77 -7.51 -1.37
N LEU A 75 -15.17 -7.07 -0.18
CA LEU A 75 -16.05 -5.92 -0.01
C LEU A 75 -15.39 -4.62 -0.53
N LEU A 76 -14.15 -4.34 -0.15
CA LEU A 76 -13.41 -3.17 -0.63
C LEU A 76 -13.21 -3.22 -2.16
N LYS A 77 -13.05 -4.42 -2.75
CA LYS A 77 -13.05 -4.61 -4.21
C LYS A 77 -14.42 -4.31 -4.81
N ALA A 78 -15.52 -4.79 -4.22
CA ALA A 78 -16.86 -4.51 -4.71
C ALA A 78 -17.22 -3.00 -4.63
N LEU A 79 -16.77 -2.31 -3.58
CA LEU A 79 -16.97 -0.87 -3.39
C LEU A 79 -16.04 -0.01 -4.26
N SER A 80 -14.93 -0.56 -4.76
CA SER A 80 -13.91 0.19 -5.51
C SER A 80 -14.45 1.00 -6.69
N THR A 81 -15.40 0.43 -7.42
CA THR A 81 -16.01 1.06 -8.59
C THR A 81 -16.97 2.18 -8.21
N ARG A 82 -17.63 2.06 -7.04
CA ARG A 82 -18.57 3.06 -6.50
C ARG A 82 -17.89 4.19 -5.76
N LEU A 83 -16.68 3.96 -5.25
CA LEU A 83 -15.89 4.90 -4.48
C LEU A 83 -14.80 5.59 -5.31
N ALA A 84 -14.91 5.55 -6.65
CA ALA A 84 -14.00 6.27 -7.54
C ALA A 84 -13.91 7.76 -7.18
N GLY A 85 -12.69 8.28 -7.10
CA GLY A 85 -12.43 9.66 -6.70
C GLY A 85 -12.62 9.95 -5.20
N LYS A 86 -12.94 8.95 -4.38
CA LYS A 86 -13.00 9.06 -2.92
C LYS A 86 -11.74 8.46 -2.28
N TYR A 87 -11.51 8.82 -1.02
CA TYR A 87 -10.42 8.30 -0.21
C TYR A 87 -10.95 7.29 0.81
N LEU A 88 -10.18 6.22 1.07
CA LEU A 88 -10.50 5.25 2.12
C LEU A 88 -9.75 5.61 3.39
N VAL A 89 -10.47 5.75 4.50
CA VAL A 89 -9.83 5.72 5.82
C VAL A 89 -9.62 4.25 6.18
N THR A 90 -8.38 3.79 6.18
CA THR A 90 -8.04 2.37 6.46
C THR A 90 -7.72 2.13 7.92
N ALA A 91 -7.25 3.16 8.62
CA ALA A 91 -7.02 3.12 10.05
C ALA A 91 -7.29 4.48 10.69
N ILE A 92 -7.66 4.44 11.96
CA ILE A 92 -7.85 5.60 12.81
C ILE A 92 -6.89 5.43 13.98
N ILE A 93 -6.06 6.44 14.25
CA ILE A 93 -5.20 6.46 15.42
C ILE A 93 -5.89 7.29 16.51
N ARG A 94 -6.16 6.62 17.63
CA ARG A 94 -6.60 7.26 18.89
C ARG A 94 -5.39 7.45 19.78
N CYS A 95 -5.28 8.58 20.44
CA CYS A 95 -4.24 8.85 21.44
C CYS A 95 -4.89 9.47 22.67
N SER A 96 -4.20 9.40 23.82
CA SER A 96 -4.64 10.09 25.03
C SER A 96 -4.23 11.55 25.07
N ASP A 97 -3.18 11.92 24.32
CA ASP A 97 -2.72 13.29 24.12
C ASP A 97 -1.89 13.37 22.83
N PHE A 98 -1.81 14.55 22.22
CA PHE A 98 -0.83 14.85 21.17
C PHE A 98 -0.33 16.29 21.26
N TYR A 99 0.95 16.50 20.93
CA TYR A 99 1.55 17.83 20.92
C TYR A 99 2.70 17.91 19.92
N MET A 100 3.04 19.15 19.55
CA MET A 100 4.16 19.40 18.66
C MET A 100 5.47 19.45 19.45
N VAL A 101 6.50 18.83 18.90
CA VAL A 101 7.84 18.74 19.46
C VAL A 101 8.83 19.21 18.42
N ASP A 102 9.83 20.00 18.83
CA ASP A 102 10.90 20.39 17.92
C ASP A 102 11.97 19.30 17.77
N LYS A 103 13.00 19.58 16.97
CA LYS A 103 14.15 18.67 16.77
C LYS A 103 14.94 18.37 18.04
N ASP A 104 14.83 19.24 19.05
CA ASP A 104 15.57 19.14 20.30
C ASP A 104 14.74 18.39 21.36
N GLY A 105 13.51 17.98 21.02
CA GLY A 105 12.60 17.27 21.92
C GLY A 105 11.76 18.19 22.80
N ASN A 106 11.83 19.51 22.62
CA ASN A 106 11.05 20.44 23.41
C ASN A 106 9.62 20.52 22.87
N ARG A 107 8.65 20.42 23.78
CA ARG A 107 7.25 20.70 23.49
C ARG A 107 7.14 22.16 23.03
N ARG A 108 6.66 22.36 21.81
CA ARG A 108 6.20 23.67 21.37
C ARG A 108 4.80 23.85 21.93
N ASP A 109 4.72 24.45 23.11
CA ASP A 109 3.45 25.03 23.53
C ASP A 109 3.10 26.05 22.46
N GLY A 110 2.02 25.79 21.72
CA GLY A 110 1.52 26.70 20.71
C GLY A 110 1.26 28.01 21.42
N GLY A 111 2.18 28.96 21.26
CA GLY A 111 2.17 30.25 21.93
C GLY A 111 1.00 31.07 21.43
N ASP A 112 -0.20 30.75 21.90
CA ASP A 112 -1.27 31.68 22.07
C ASP A 112 -1.24 32.11 23.54
N ASP A 113 -0.64 33.28 23.80
CA ASP A 113 -0.66 33.99 25.09
C ASP A 113 -2.08 34.44 25.50
N SER A 114 -3.13 33.86 24.90
CA SER A 114 -4.52 34.07 25.29
C SER A 114 -4.86 33.19 26.48
N ALA A 115 -4.25 33.47 27.63
CA ALA A 115 -4.58 32.81 28.88
C ALA A 115 -6.05 33.06 29.25
N PRO A 116 -6.92 32.04 29.34
CA PRO A 116 -8.16 32.19 30.07
C PRO A 116 -7.80 32.15 31.57
N ALA A 117 -7.76 33.33 32.18
CA ALA A 117 -7.72 33.43 33.64
C ALA A 117 -9.01 32.79 34.20
N ASN A 118 -8.83 31.89 35.17
CA ASN A 118 -9.85 31.04 35.82
C ASN A 118 -10.32 29.87 34.95
N GLY A 119 -9.99 28.62 35.27
CA GLY A 119 -10.02 28.05 36.62
C GLY A 119 -11.27 27.19 36.74
N ASN A 120 -11.22 26.03 36.08
CA ASN A 120 -11.99 24.81 36.33
C ASN A 120 -11.44 23.77 35.34
N HIS A 121 -10.47 22.98 35.79
CA HIS A 121 -9.94 21.86 35.00
C HIS A 121 -11.07 20.85 34.80
N SER A 122 -11.82 21.02 33.71
CA SER A 122 -12.76 20.02 33.25
C SER A 122 -11.97 18.73 33.05
N THR A 123 -12.22 17.74 33.90
CA THR A 123 -11.88 16.34 33.66
C THR A 123 -12.79 15.73 32.59
N GLU A 124 -13.34 16.55 31.67
CA GLU A 124 -13.73 16.02 30.38
C GLU A 124 -12.50 15.40 29.77
N THR A 125 -12.53 14.07 29.74
CA THR A 125 -11.72 13.26 28.85
C THR A 125 -12.16 13.63 27.43
N GLY A 126 -11.76 14.82 26.97
CA GLY A 126 -12.09 15.35 25.67
C GLY A 126 -11.61 14.32 24.67
N MET A 127 -12.55 13.70 23.96
CA MET A 127 -12.22 12.76 22.90
C MET A 127 -11.42 13.54 21.86
N LEU A 128 -10.10 13.35 21.86
CA LEU A 128 -9.21 13.98 20.90
C LEU A 128 -9.62 13.57 19.49
N THR A 129 -9.55 14.54 18.59
CA THR A 129 -9.85 14.35 17.17
C THR A 129 -9.05 13.15 16.65
N PRO A 130 -9.71 12.07 16.18
CA PRO A 130 -9.01 10.91 15.67
C PRO A 130 -8.11 11.31 14.49
N LEU A 131 -6.88 10.79 14.44
CA LEU A 131 -5.99 10.99 13.29
C LEU A 131 -6.28 9.92 12.24
N PRO A 132 -6.83 10.26 11.07
CA PRO A 132 -7.14 9.28 10.04
C PRO A 132 -5.88 8.93 9.23
N THR A 133 -5.64 7.64 9.06
CA THR A 133 -4.76 7.13 8.02
C THR A 133 -5.57 6.97 6.76
N ILE A 134 -5.19 7.71 5.72
CA ILE A 134 -5.90 7.73 4.46
C ILE A 134 -5.12 6.90 3.45
N ALA A 135 -5.78 5.89 2.87
CA ALA A 135 -5.30 5.21 1.69
C ALA A 135 -6.02 5.77 0.45
N SER A 136 -5.26 5.87 -0.64
CA SER A 136 -5.79 6.06 -1.99
C SER A 136 -5.47 4.79 -2.76
N PRO A 137 -6.33 3.76 -2.69
CA PRO A 137 -6.08 2.51 -3.41
C PRO A 137 -5.87 2.81 -4.89
N GLN A 138 -4.82 2.24 -5.51
CA GLN A 138 -4.54 2.51 -6.92
C GLN A 138 -5.70 2.09 -7.82
N VAL A 139 -6.43 1.03 -7.44
CA VAL A 139 -7.65 0.58 -8.12
C VAL A 139 -8.80 1.59 -8.06
N TRP A 140 -8.74 2.59 -7.16
CA TRP A 140 -9.76 3.66 -7.03
C TRP A 140 -9.35 4.94 -7.74
N ARG A 141 -8.10 5.01 -8.22
CA ARG A 141 -7.67 6.01 -9.17
C ARG A 141 -8.11 5.56 -10.55
N ILE A 142 -9.29 6.01 -10.95
CA ILE A 142 -9.64 6.10 -12.38
C ILE A 142 -8.84 7.28 -12.94
N GLU A 143 -7.50 7.18 -12.93
CA GLU A 143 -6.71 7.97 -13.86
C GLU A 143 -7.05 7.44 -15.25
N PRO A 144 -7.27 8.32 -16.25
CA PRO A 144 -7.42 7.89 -17.63
C PRO A 144 -6.29 6.91 -17.95
N PRO A 145 -6.57 5.79 -18.62
CA PRO A 145 -5.53 4.82 -18.92
C PRO A 145 -4.35 5.56 -19.52
N CYS A 146 -3.20 5.50 -18.85
CA CYS A 146 -1.99 6.06 -19.40
C CYS A 146 -1.75 5.33 -20.72
N MET A 147 -2.02 5.99 -21.84
CA MET A 147 -1.96 5.37 -23.18
C MET A 147 -0.59 4.71 -23.39
N GLN A 148 0.46 5.34 -22.87
CA GLN A 148 1.82 4.79 -22.88
C GLN A 148 1.92 3.49 -22.08
N ARG A 149 1.35 3.42 -20.87
CA ARG A 149 1.36 2.20 -20.04
C ARG A 149 0.49 1.09 -20.67
N MET A 150 -0.65 1.43 -21.27
CA MET A 150 -1.46 0.47 -22.02
C MET A 150 -0.69 -0.12 -23.21
N GLU A 151 -0.01 0.73 -23.98
CA GLU A 151 0.81 0.28 -25.12
C GLU A 151 1.96 -0.62 -24.66
N GLN A 152 2.61 -0.27 -23.53
CA GLN A 152 3.62 -1.13 -22.92
C GLN A 152 3.06 -2.50 -22.53
N PHE A 153 1.90 -2.56 -21.87
CA PHE A 153 1.27 -3.84 -21.52
C PHE A 153 0.81 -4.64 -22.75
N ARG A 154 0.32 -3.97 -23.80
CA ARG A 154 -0.01 -4.62 -25.07
C ARG A 154 1.24 -5.26 -25.67
N SER A 155 2.33 -4.50 -25.78
CA SER A 155 3.60 -5.00 -26.30
C SER A 155 4.15 -6.16 -25.48
N ILE A 156 4.05 -6.10 -24.14
CA ILE A 156 4.43 -7.22 -23.26
C ILE A 156 3.62 -8.49 -23.58
N ARG A 157 2.29 -8.37 -23.72
CA ARG A 157 1.41 -9.51 -24.05
C ARG A 157 1.73 -10.09 -25.42
N GLU A 158 1.88 -9.27 -26.45
CA GLU A 158 2.21 -9.73 -27.80
C GLU A 158 3.53 -10.53 -27.85
N HIS A 159 4.57 -10.05 -27.18
CA HIS A 159 5.84 -10.77 -27.11
C HIS A 159 5.76 -12.02 -26.22
N PHE A 160 4.91 -12.03 -25.20
CA PHE A 160 4.66 -13.22 -24.39
C PHE A 160 3.89 -14.29 -25.18
N ASP A 161 2.83 -13.91 -25.88
CA ASP A 161 2.05 -14.81 -26.73
C ASP A 161 2.92 -15.40 -27.84
N ALA A 162 3.82 -14.60 -28.44
CA ALA A 162 4.81 -15.09 -29.38
C ALA A 162 5.78 -16.14 -28.81
N LEU A 163 6.02 -16.14 -27.49
CA LEU A 163 6.79 -17.18 -26.81
C LEU A 163 5.94 -18.41 -26.47
N VAL A 164 4.64 -18.24 -26.18
CA VAL A 164 3.72 -19.32 -25.78
C VAL A 164 3.16 -20.08 -26.99
N ASP A 165 2.78 -19.39 -28.07
CA ASP A 165 2.26 -19.99 -29.32
C ASP A 165 3.27 -20.92 -30.02
N MET A 166 4.54 -20.88 -29.57
CA MET A 166 5.59 -21.84 -29.96
C MET A 166 5.23 -23.30 -29.65
N HIS A 167 4.35 -23.55 -28.68
CA HIS A 167 3.97 -24.91 -28.28
C HIS A 167 2.85 -25.52 -29.12
N ARG A 168 2.26 -24.75 -30.05
CA ARG A 168 1.23 -25.28 -30.95
C ARG A 168 1.92 -25.80 -32.22
N PRO A 169 1.95 -27.13 -32.46
CA PRO A 169 2.44 -27.70 -33.70
C PRO A 169 1.42 -27.40 -34.81
N THR A 170 1.41 -26.15 -35.28
CA THR A 170 0.71 -25.76 -36.50
C THR A 170 1.61 -26.15 -37.67
N GLY A 171 1.13 -27.07 -38.50
CA GLY A 171 1.87 -27.67 -39.61
C GLY A 171 2.49 -26.65 -40.58
N ASP A 172 3.66 -27.02 -41.10
CA ASP A 172 4.42 -26.49 -42.23
C ASP A 172 4.93 -25.03 -42.22
N GLU A 173 4.62 -24.20 -41.22
CA GLU A 173 5.19 -22.84 -41.08
C GLU A 173 6.33 -22.77 -40.03
N GLU A 174 7.42 -23.49 -40.26
CA GLU A 174 8.52 -23.59 -39.30
C GLU A 174 9.49 -22.38 -39.33
N PHE A 175 9.63 -21.73 -40.49
CA PHE A 175 10.65 -20.67 -40.68
C PHE A 175 10.28 -19.31 -40.04
N ASP A 176 9.00 -18.95 -39.90
CA ASP A 176 8.59 -17.64 -39.36
C ASP A 176 8.59 -17.62 -37.80
N LYS A 177 8.45 -18.78 -37.15
CA LYS A 177 8.36 -18.88 -35.68
C LYS A 177 9.69 -18.56 -34.98
N SER A 178 10.82 -18.94 -35.59
CA SER A 178 12.16 -18.69 -35.04
C SER A 178 12.48 -17.19 -34.92
N ALA A 179 12.10 -16.40 -35.92
CA ALA A 179 12.34 -14.96 -35.93
C ALA A 179 11.56 -14.24 -34.82
N LYS A 180 10.26 -14.56 -34.66
CA LYS A 180 9.40 -13.97 -33.61
C LYS A 180 9.91 -14.29 -32.20
N LYS A 181 10.44 -15.50 -31.98
CA LYS A 181 11.08 -15.90 -30.72
C LYS A 181 12.28 -15.03 -30.37
N HIS A 182 13.19 -14.80 -31.32
CA HIS A 182 14.36 -13.97 -31.07
C HIS A 182 13.99 -12.52 -30.75
N ILE A 183 12.97 -11.98 -31.42
CA ILE A 183 12.43 -10.64 -31.15
C ILE A 183 11.87 -10.57 -29.73
N ALA A 184 11.05 -11.53 -29.31
CA ALA A 184 10.49 -11.58 -27.96
C ALA A 184 11.55 -11.74 -26.86
N ILE A 185 12.54 -12.62 -27.04
CA ILE A 185 13.65 -12.78 -26.08
C ILE A 185 14.43 -11.47 -25.94
N LYS A 186 14.70 -10.78 -27.05
CA LYS A 186 15.38 -9.49 -27.04
C LYS A 186 14.54 -8.43 -26.31
N PHE A 187 13.25 -8.32 -26.62
CA PHE A 187 12.33 -7.41 -25.97
C PHE A 187 12.36 -7.54 -24.44
N PHE A 188 12.23 -8.76 -23.91
CA PHE A 188 12.29 -8.98 -22.46
C PHE A 188 13.68 -8.73 -21.89
N SER A 189 14.74 -9.05 -22.64
CA SER A 189 16.11 -8.77 -22.19
C SER A 189 16.37 -7.27 -22.01
N ASP A 190 15.88 -6.46 -22.95
CA ASP A 190 15.97 -5.01 -22.90
C ASP A 190 15.09 -4.45 -21.78
N LEU A 191 13.83 -4.94 -21.66
CA LEU A 191 12.86 -4.50 -20.66
C LEU A 191 13.35 -4.73 -19.22
N PHE A 192 13.98 -5.87 -18.94
CA PHE A 192 14.53 -6.19 -17.61
C PHE A 192 15.97 -5.69 -17.41
N GLY A 193 16.56 -5.04 -18.41
CA GLY A 193 17.92 -4.52 -18.34
C GLY A 193 18.95 -5.61 -18.07
N LEU A 194 18.75 -6.81 -18.63
CA LEU A 194 19.60 -7.98 -18.35
C LEU A 194 21.07 -7.74 -18.71
N GLU A 195 21.32 -6.94 -19.74
CA GLU A 195 22.66 -6.56 -20.15
C GLU A 195 23.37 -5.71 -19.08
N TYR A 196 22.65 -4.81 -18.43
CA TYR A 196 23.15 -4.00 -17.32
C TYR A 196 23.36 -4.84 -16.07
N LEU A 197 22.43 -5.74 -15.76
CA LEU A 197 22.51 -6.63 -14.59
C LEU A 197 23.68 -7.61 -14.66
N LYS A 198 24.10 -8.01 -15.87
CA LYS A 198 25.22 -8.93 -16.09
C LYS A 198 26.53 -8.48 -15.42
N ASN A 199 26.75 -7.16 -15.35
CA ASN A 199 27.95 -6.59 -14.72
C ASN A 199 27.92 -6.66 -13.19
N TYR A 200 26.73 -6.79 -12.59
CA TYR A 200 26.55 -6.78 -11.13
C TYR A 200 26.38 -8.17 -10.54
N ILE A 201 25.63 -9.04 -11.22
CA ILE A 201 25.27 -10.38 -10.70
C ILE A 201 25.81 -11.53 -11.54
N GLY A 202 26.66 -11.22 -12.53
CA GLY A 202 27.20 -12.21 -13.46
C GLY A 202 26.18 -12.64 -14.51
N LYS A 203 26.53 -13.68 -15.29
CA LYS A 203 25.69 -14.16 -16.40
C LYS A 203 24.41 -14.82 -15.86
N ILE A 204 23.28 -14.14 -15.98
CA ILE A 204 21.96 -14.70 -15.67
C ILE A 204 21.64 -15.78 -16.70
N THR A 205 21.74 -17.05 -16.30
CA THR A 205 21.45 -18.19 -17.18
C THR A 205 19.96 -18.51 -17.26
N PHE A 206 19.12 -17.85 -16.45
CA PHE A 206 17.67 -18.05 -16.43
C PHE A 206 17.05 -17.90 -17.82
N PHE A 207 17.33 -16.80 -18.53
CA PHE A 207 16.78 -16.56 -19.87
C PHE A 207 17.37 -17.48 -20.95
N ALA A 208 18.61 -17.96 -20.75
CA ALA A 208 19.21 -18.97 -21.62
C ALA A 208 18.58 -20.36 -21.42
N ARG A 209 18.11 -20.65 -20.19
CA ARG A 209 17.39 -21.87 -19.84
C ARG A 209 15.87 -21.76 -20.05
N PHE A 210 15.35 -20.55 -20.22
CA PHE A 210 13.93 -20.27 -20.33
C PHE A 210 13.23 -21.09 -21.44
N PRO A 211 13.81 -21.26 -22.65
CA PRO A 211 13.25 -22.18 -23.64
C PRO A 211 13.12 -23.62 -23.14
N SER A 212 14.14 -24.14 -22.45
CA SER A 212 14.16 -25.50 -21.89
C SER A 212 13.19 -25.68 -20.71
N MET A 213 12.96 -24.64 -19.90
CA MET A 213 11.98 -24.69 -18.80
C MET A 213 10.54 -24.75 -19.31
N MET A 214 10.26 -24.13 -20.46
CA MET A 214 8.93 -24.15 -21.07
C MET A 214 8.62 -25.48 -21.77
N GLU A 215 9.65 -26.20 -22.26
CA GLU A 215 9.52 -27.53 -22.87
C GLU A 215 9.17 -28.64 -21.86
N THR A 216 9.41 -28.44 -20.56
CA THR A 216 9.20 -29.47 -19.53
C THR A 216 7.79 -29.57 -18.93
N SER A 217 6.80 -28.80 -19.41
CA SER A 217 5.49 -28.68 -18.76
C SER A 217 4.34 -29.39 -19.49
N ALA A 218 4.25 -30.70 -19.30
CA ALA A 218 3.00 -31.47 -19.44
C ALA A 218 2.56 -32.04 -18.08
N VAL A 219 2.81 -31.30 -16.99
CA VAL A 219 2.37 -31.67 -15.64
C VAL A 219 1.52 -30.52 -15.10
N ASP A 220 0.24 -30.81 -14.92
CA ASP A 220 -0.77 -29.97 -14.28
C ASP A 220 -0.30 -29.49 -12.91
N ILE A 221 -0.13 -28.17 -12.74
CA ILE A 221 -0.03 -27.56 -11.41
C ILE A 221 -0.85 -26.27 -11.35
N LEU A 222 -1.81 -26.33 -10.43
CA LEU A 222 -2.74 -25.29 -10.01
C LEU A 222 -2.06 -24.03 -9.48
N SER A 223 -2.71 -22.91 -9.80
CA SER A 223 -2.36 -21.51 -9.53
C SER A 223 -2.17 -21.17 -8.05
N ALA A 224 -1.10 -20.42 -7.73
CA ALA A 224 -0.90 -19.76 -6.44
C ALA A 224 -0.83 -18.23 -6.66
N GLY A 225 -1.67 -17.51 -5.89
CA GLY A 225 -1.94 -16.08 -6.05
C GLY A 225 -0.81 -15.14 -5.61
N ALA A 226 -0.78 -13.97 -6.26
CA ALA A 226 0.14 -12.88 -5.98
C ALA A 226 -0.34 -11.98 -4.83
N VAL A 227 0.60 -11.55 -3.99
CA VAL A 227 0.37 -10.61 -2.87
C VAL A 227 0.67 -9.19 -3.35
N GLU A 228 -0.32 -8.30 -3.28
CA GLU A 228 -0.18 -6.86 -3.59
C GLU A 228 0.25 -6.07 -2.35
N GLY A 229 1.21 -5.15 -2.54
CA GLY A 229 1.68 -4.23 -1.50
C GLY A 229 0.96 -2.88 -1.53
N TRP A 230 0.57 -2.37 -0.35
CA TRP A 230 -0.09 -1.07 -0.20
C TRP A 230 0.90 -0.02 0.34
N SER A 231 0.79 1.22 -0.14
CA SER A 231 1.50 2.37 0.44
C SER A 231 0.56 3.20 1.33
N VAL A 232 1.08 3.68 2.46
CA VAL A 232 0.31 4.37 3.51
C VAL A 232 0.86 5.79 3.70
N THR A 233 -0.03 6.79 3.79
CA THR A 233 0.32 8.18 4.09
C THR A 233 -0.56 8.69 5.23
N LEU A 234 0.07 9.33 6.22
CA LEU A 234 -0.62 10.00 7.32
C LEU A 234 -0.97 11.43 6.88
N CYS A 235 -2.25 11.80 6.99
CA CYS A 235 -2.72 13.15 6.70
C CYS A 235 -3.22 13.78 8.00
N SER A 236 -2.70 14.95 8.36
CA SER A 236 -3.29 15.79 9.41
C SER A 236 -4.38 16.65 8.79
N SER A 237 -5.62 16.49 9.23
CA SER A 237 -6.72 17.37 8.81
C SER A 237 -6.65 18.66 9.62
N LYS A 238 -6.43 19.79 8.94
CA LYS A 238 -6.70 21.10 9.54
C LYS A 238 -8.21 21.31 9.51
N ASN A 239 -8.84 21.31 10.68
CA ASN A 239 -10.19 21.84 10.84
C ASN A 239 -10.11 23.36 10.99
#